data_AF-A0A0D1Y9C8-F1
#
_entry.id   AF-A0A0D1Y9C8-F1
#
_cell.length_a   1.000
_cell.length_b   1.000
_cell.length_c   1.000
_cell.angle_alpha   90.00
_cell.angle_beta   90.00
_cell.angle_gamma   90.00
#
_symmetry.space_group_name_H-M   'P 1'
#
loop_
_entity.id
_entity.type
_entity.pdbx_description
1 polymer ?
#
loop_
_entity_poly.entity_id
_entity_poly.type
_entity_poly.pdbx_seq_one_letter_code
_entity_poly.pdbx_strand_id
1 'polypeptide(L)'
;MDDIAEWAESEGITVEEALLLIFESRGLEIIDDEYIAAFIPLPESPPPEPVDMAEVETVPPPPADWKGESEQNPSFHAIASLSPPVHRKIEPYGAAFLAHARRKAHGRTFSEDDRIQAAAKAKRTEDEDDGEISEPEDPMMLARDAKDWRGQDHYAVLGLSKYRYKATDEQIKKAHRKKVLKHHPDKKTAAGQEENDSFFKCIQKAHEILTDPVKRRQFDSVDEAADVDPPSKKEVSKPSAFYKKWSAVFESEARFSNKQPVPKLGDDNSTQEEVDNFYDFWYNFDSWRTFEYLDEDVPDDNEGRDHKRHIEKKNANARKKRKTEDTARLRKLVDDCLAGDERIKKFRQQKNAQKNKKKLEKELAAKKEAEEKAKAQAEAERLQKEAEEKAKVEKEAGKKEKQKAKDAVKKNKRVVRASVKDVNYFAAAEPSAQEVDAVLDDVDKFLGAADPDQLADLVAKLNVAGKDAGKVKVAFSEATGGLVGAGKLKESDLKVFK
;
A
#
# COMPACT_ATOMS: atom_id res chain seq x y z
N MET A 1 49.37 -27.85 -50.75
CA MET A 1 50.16 -27.32 -49.63
C MET A 1 51.14 -26.28 -50.14
N ASP A 2 51.78 -26.52 -51.29
CA ASP A 2 52.73 -25.57 -51.90
C ASP A 2 52.13 -24.18 -52.19
N ASP A 3 50.89 -24.10 -52.71
CA ASP A 3 50.20 -22.81 -52.93
C ASP A 3 49.85 -22.03 -51.64
N ILE A 4 49.70 -22.72 -50.49
CA ILE A 4 49.34 -22.08 -49.21
C ILE A 4 50.59 -21.53 -48.53
N ALA A 5 51.73 -22.19 -48.71
CA ALA A 5 53.02 -21.73 -48.19
C ALA A 5 53.47 -20.45 -48.91
N GLU A 6 53.35 -20.38 -50.24
CA GLU A 6 53.66 -19.16 -51.01
C GLU A 6 52.73 -18.00 -50.64
N TRP A 7 51.44 -18.27 -50.43
CA TRP A 7 50.50 -17.25 -49.97
C TRP A 7 50.81 -16.75 -48.56
N ALA A 8 51.09 -17.67 -47.62
CA ALA A 8 51.46 -17.32 -46.24
C ALA A 8 52.74 -16.48 -46.18
N GLU A 9 53.74 -16.80 -47.02
CA GLU A 9 55.00 -16.07 -47.12
C GLU A 9 54.79 -14.66 -47.73
N SER A 10 53.85 -14.51 -48.68
CA SER A 10 53.49 -13.21 -49.27
C SER A 10 52.75 -12.28 -48.31
N GLU A 11 51.96 -12.84 -47.38
CA GLU A 11 51.20 -12.11 -46.36
C GLU A 11 51.97 -11.97 -45.04
N GLY A 12 53.18 -12.54 -44.94
CA GLY A 12 54.04 -12.46 -43.76
C GLY A 12 53.49 -13.20 -42.54
N ILE A 13 52.62 -14.19 -42.75
CA ILE A 13 51.96 -14.99 -41.71
C ILE A 13 52.46 -16.43 -41.74
N THR A 14 52.28 -17.15 -40.64
CA THR A 14 52.63 -18.58 -40.58
C THR A 14 51.63 -19.42 -41.38
N VAL A 15 52.08 -20.59 -41.86
CA VAL A 15 51.21 -21.52 -42.61
C VAL A 15 50.00 -21.97 -41.77
N GLU A 16 50.14 -22.03 -40.45
CA GLU A 16 49.05 -22.35 -39.51
C GLU A 16 48.01 -21.23 -39.42
N GLU A 17 48.43 -19.97 -39.37
CA GLU A 17 47.53 -18.80 -39.41
C GLU A 17 46.81 -18.68 -40.75
N ALA A 18 47.52 -18.95 -41.85
CA ALA A 18 46.95 -18.99 -43.19
C ALA A 18 45.84 -20.07 -43.30
N LEU A 19 46.06 -21.25 -42.71
CA LEU A 19 45.07 -22.31 -42.69
C LEU A 19 43.85 -21.92 -41.84
N LEU A 20 44.04 -21.31 -40.67
CA LEU A 20 42.97 -20.81 -39.81
C LEU A 20 42.05 -19.81 -40.53
N LEU A 21 42.62 -18.84 -41.25
CA LEU A 21 41.87 -17.86 -42.05
C LEU A 21 41.05 -18.54 -43.16
N ILE A 22 41.62 -19.56 -43.81
CA ILE A 22 40.92 -20.33 -44.85
C ILE A 22 39.76 -21.13 -44.22
N PHE A 23 39.96 -21.75 -43.06
CA PHE A 23 38.92 -22.50 -42.36
C PHE A 23 37.78 -21.60 -41.86
N GLU A 24 38.09 -20.42 -41.34
CA GLU A 24 37.10 -19.44 -40.87
C GLU A 24 36.29 -18.87 -42.05
N SER A 25 36.92 -18.57 -43.19
CA SER A 25 36.23 -18.13 -44.41
C SER A 25 35.26 -19.17 -45.00
N ARG A 26 35.46 -20.45 -44.66
CA ARG A 26 34.64 -21.58 -45.12
C ARG A 26 33.68 -22.13 -44.06
N GLY A 27 33.63 -21.51 -42.87
CA GLY A 27 32.69 -21.85 -41.81
C GLY A 27 32.89 -23.23 -41.19
N LEU A 28 34.14 -23.70 -41.07
CA LEU A 28 34.48 -24.99 -40.47
C LEU A 28 35.14 -24.78 -39.09
N GLU A 29 34.64 -25.45 -38.04
CA GLU A 29 35.23 -25.45 -36.69
C GLU A 29 36.23 -26.62 -36.48
N ILE A 30 37.30 -26.36 -35.73
CA ILE A 30 38.35 -27.32 -35.37
C ILE A 30 37.89 -28.12 -34.14
N ILE A 31 37.92 -29.45 -34.20
CA ILE A 31 37.62 -30.35 -33.08
C ILE A 31 38.91 -31.11 -32.73
N ASP A 32 39.57 -30.64 -31.66
CA ASP A 32 40.72 -31.21 -30.92
C ASP A 32 42.07 -31.41 -31.64
N ASP A 33 43.15 -31.16 -30.89
CA ASP A 33 44.57 -30.98 -31.30
C ASP A 33 45.30 -32.21 -31.91
N GLU A 34 44.61 -33.27 -32.32
CA GLU A 34 45.26 -34.46 -32.89
C GLU A 34 44.69 -34.97 -34.22
N TYR A 35 43.64 -34.37 -34.79
CA TYR A 35 43.10 -34.80 -36.07
C TYR A 35 42.74 -33.63 -37.00
N ILE A 36 43.71 -33.24 -37.83
CA ILE A 36 43.41 -32.53 -39.08
C ILE A 36 42.63 -33.52 -39.95
N ALA A 37 41.38 -33.21 -40.27
CA ALA A 37 40.59 -33.96 -41.23
C ALA A 37 41.22 -33.83 -42.63
N ALA A 38 42.23 -34.65 -42.91
CA ALA A 38 42.72 -34.87 -44.25
C ALA A 38 41.58 -35.49 -45.07
N PHE A 39 41.05 -34.73 -46.02
CA PHE A 39 40.23 -35.28 -47.09
C PHE A 39 41.10 -36.25 -47.87
N ILE A 40 41.08 -37.54 -47.53
CA ILE A 40 41.67 -38.59 -48.34
C ILE A 40 40.77 -38.69 -49.58
N PRO A 41 41.21 -38.26 -50.77
CA PRO A 41 40.42 -38.46 -51.96
C PRO A 41 40.39 -39.97 -52.23
N LEU A 42 39.19 -40.56 -52.18
CA LEU A 42 38.98 -41.88 -52.73
C LEU A 42 39.41 -41.85 -54.21
N PRO A 43 40.13 -42.87 -54.72
CA PRO A 43 40.51 -42.91 -56.12
C PRO A 43 39.24 -42.83 -56.97
N GLU A 44 39.19 -41.84 -57.87
CA GLU A 44 38.11 -41.69 -58.84
C GLU A 44 37.99 -43.00 -59.63
N SER A 45 36.88 -43.72 -59.42
CA SER A 45 36.52 -44.80 -60.32
C SER A 45 36.29 -44.18 -61.70
N PRO A 46 36.77 -44.79 -62.79
CA PRO A 46 36.50 -44.28 -64.13
C PRO A 46 34.99 -44.13 -64.32
N PRO A 47 34.53 -43.05 -65.00
CA PRO A 47 33.11 -42.84 -65.22
C PRO A 47 32.55 -44.10 -65.91
N PRO A 48 31.40 -44.64 -65.45
CA PRO A 48 30.79 -45.76 -66.15
C PRO A 48 30.52 -45.33 -67.59
N GLU A 49 30.90 -46.19 -68.54
CA GLU A 49 30.61 -45.99 -69.96
C GLU A 49 29.12 -45.65 -70.12
N PRO A 50 28.76 -44.70 -71.00
CA PRO A 50 27.37 -44.34 -71.20
C PRO A 50 26.66 -45.58 -71.72
N VAL A 51 25.90 -46.24 -70.84
CA VAL A 51 24.99 -47.29 -71.24
C VAL A 51 24.01 -46.61 -72.18
N ASP A 52 24.05 -47.00 -73.44
CA ASP A 52 23.16 -46.53 -74.49
C ASP A 52 21.75 -47.01 -74.10
N MET A 53 21.09 -46.22 -73.25
CA MET A 53 19.72 -46.45 -72.83
C MET A 53 18.87 -46.11 -74.04
N ALA A 54 18.72 -47.10 -74.91
CA ALA A 54 17.67 -47.17 -75.91
C ALA A 54 16.44 -46.47 -75.35
N GLU A 55 15.92 -45.47 -76.08
CA GLU A 55 14.73 -44.70 -75.71
C GLU A 55 13.69 -45.63 -75.09
N VAL A 56 13.68 -45.68 -73.75
CA VAL A 56 12.64 -46.38 -73.04
C VAL A 56 11.47 -45.43 -73.17
N GLU A 57 10.64 -45.64 -74.19
CA GLU A 57 9.29 -45.12 -74.23
C GLU A 57 8.63 -45.60 -72.93
N THR A 58 8.64 -44.73 -71.92
CA THR A 58 8.18 -45.01 -70.54
C THR A 58 6.67 -45.17 -70.46
N VAL A 59 5.99 -45.14 -71.62
CA VAL A 59 4.56 -45.36 -71.76
C VAL A 59 4.39 -46.35 -72.92
N PRO A 60 3.68 -47.48 -72.73
CA PRO A 60 3.41 -48.39 -73.83
C PRO A 60 2.66 -47.64 -74.94
N PRO A 61 2.98 -47.89 -76.23
CA PRO A 61 2.26 -47.25 -77.33
C PRO A 61 0.78 -47.63 -77.26
N PRO A 62 -0.13 -46.72 -77.67
CA PRO A 62 -1.55 -47.01 -77.65
C PRO A 62 -1.88 -48.17 -78.61
N PRO A 63 -2.99 -48.89 -78.37
CA PRO A 63 -3.46 -49.97 -79.24
C PRO A 63 -3.59 -49.53 -80.71
N ALA A 64 -3.38 -50.43 -81.67
CA ALA A 64 -3.38 -50.10 -83.11
C ALA A 64 -4.73 -49.57 -83.64
N ASP A 65 -5.82 -49.82 -82.92
CA ASP A 65 -7.18 -49.34 -83.16
C ASP A 65 -7.49 -47.99 -82.49
N TRP A 66 -6.55 -47.42 -81.73
CA TRP A 66 -6.69 -46.12 -81.08
C TRP A 66 -6.54 -44.97 -82.08
N LYS A 67 -7.64 -44.24 -82.33
CA LYS A 67 -7.71 -43.18 -83.35
C LYS A 67 -7.31 -41.77 -82.89
N GLY A 68 -6.71 -41.64 -81.70
CA GLY A 68 -6.24 -40.35 -81.16
C GLY A 68 -7.31 -39.25 -81.15
N GLU A 69 -6.87 -37.99 -81.14
CA GLU A 69 -7.71 -36.82 -81.35
C GLU A 69 -8.00 -36.68 -82.85
N SER A 70 -9.17 -37.14 -83.30
CA SER A 70 -9.62 -37.06 -84.69
C SER A 70 -11.13 -36.82 -84.76
N GLU A 71 -11.64 -36.31 -85.88
CA GLU A 71 -13.08 -36.00 -86.09
C GLU A 71 -14.02 -37.20 -85.86
N GLN A 72 -13.49 -38.43 -85.89
CA GLN A 72 -14.23 -39.67 -85.66
C GLN A 72 -14.34 -40.06 -84.18
N ASN A 73 -13.71 -39.30 -83.26
CA ASN A 73 -13.71 -39.59 -81.82
C ASN A 73 -13.89 -38.30 -80.99
N PRO A 74 -15.08 -37.66 -81.03
CA PRO A 74 -15.33 -36.34 -80.44
C PRO A 74 -15.29 -36.28 -78.90
N SER A 75 -15.02 -37.39 -78.22
CA SER A 75 -15.02 -37.49 -76.75
C SER A 75 -13.62 -37.48 -76.11
N PHE A 76 -12.55 -37.39 -76.91
CA PHE A 76 -11.17 -37.34 -76.40
C PHE A 76 -10.48 -36.02 -76.79
N HIS A 77 -9.89 -35.34 -75.81
CA HIS A 77 -9.05 -34.14 -75.99
C HIS A 77 -7.81 -34.27 -75.12
N ALA A 78 -6.63 -34.05 -75.70
CA ALA A 78 -5.37 -34.06 -74.94
C ALA A 78 -5.24 -32.77 -74.12
N ILE A 79 -5.04 -32.89 -72.80
CA ILE A 79 -5.03 -31.73 -71.89
C ILE A 79 -3.62 -31.13 -71.74
N ALA A 80 -2.57 -31.94 -71.71
CA ALA A 80 -1.18 -31.51 -71.60
C ALA A 80 -0.20 -32.66 -71.94
N SER A 81 1.06 -32.33 -72.23
CA SER A 81 2.17 -33.29 -72.39
C SER A 81 3.03 -33.39 -71.12
N LEU A 82 3.60 -34.56 -70.84
CA LEU A 82 4.53 -34.76 -69.74
C LEU A 82 5.82 -33.94 -69.94
N SER A 83 6.37 -33.41 -68.86
CA SER A 83 7.68 -32.73 -68.88
C SER A 83 8.81 -33.73 -69.15
N PRO A 84 9.87 -33.34 -69.88
CA PRO A 84 11.01 -34.22 -70.13
C PRO A 84 11.72 -34.63 -68.82
N PRO A 85 12.33 -35.83 -68.77
CA PRO A 85 13.02 -36.31 -67.58
C PRO A 85 14.22 -35.42 -67.22
N VAL A 86 14.33 -35.04 -65.95
CA VAL A 86 15.44 -34.23 -65.44
C VAL A 86 16.32 -35.08 -64.53
N HIS A 87 17.60 -35.20 -64.87
CA HIS A 87 18.59 -35.84 -64.00
C HIS A 87 18.99 -34.87 -62.88
N ARG A 88 18.92 -35.34 -61.63
CA ARG A 88 19.37 -34.59 -60.45
C ARG A 88 20.38 -35.41 -59.67
N LYS A 89 21.49 -34.77 -59.30
CA LYS A 89 22.47 -35.35 -58.36
C LYS A 89 21.87 -35.29 -56.96
N ILE A 90 21.67 -36.45 -56.33
CA ILE A 90 21.18 -36.56 -54.96
C ILE A 90 22.37 -36.89 -54.07
N GLU A 91 22.60 -36.07 -53.05
CA GLU A 91 23.61 -36.37 -52.04
C GLU A 91 22.96 -37.13 -50.87
N PRO A 92 23.58 -38.21 -50.38
CA PRO A 92 23.04 -38.95 -49.25
C PRO A 92 23.18 -38.10 -47.99
N TYR A 93 22.06 -37.79 -47.35
CA TYR A 93 22.02 -37.02 -46.11
C TYR A 93 21.20 -37.75 -45.04
N GLY A 94 21.41 -37.38 -43.78
CA GLY A 94 20.62 -37.86 -42.65
C GLY A 94 21.28 -38.93 -41.79
N ALA A 95 20.60 -39.28 -40.70
CA ALA A 95 21.16 -40.09 -39.61
C ALA A 95 21.67 -41.48 -40.07
N ALA A 96 20.99 -42.10 -41.03
CA ALA A 96 21.38 -43.41 -41.56
C ALA A 96 22.70 -43.36 -42.35
N PHE A 97 22.91 -42.29 -43.12
CA PHE A 97 24.17 -42.08 -43.86
C PHE A 97 25.33 -41.80 -42.90
N LEU A 98 25.11 -40.93 -41.90
CA LEU A 98 26.11 -40.65 -40.86
C LEU A 98 26.48 -41.89 -40.05
N ALA A 99 25.49 -42.74 -39.71
CA ALA A 99 25.73 -44.02 -39.04
C ALA A 99 26.55 -44.98 -39.92
N HIS A 100 26.27 -45.05 -41.22
CA HIS A 100 27.06 -45.85 -42.16
C HIS A 100 28.50 -45.33 -42.29
N ALA A 101 28.68 -44.01 -42.44
CA ALA A 101 30.00 -43.38 -42.53
C ALA A 101 30.83 -43.61 -41.26
N ARG A 102 30.22 -43.45 -40.07
CA ARG A 102 30.84 -43.74 -38.78
C ARG A 102 31.30 -45.19 -38.66
N ARG A 103 30.43 -46.15 -39.00
CA ARG A 103 30.79 -47.58 -38.99
C ARG A 103 31.95 -47.89 -39.91
N LYS A 104 31.95 -47.30 -41.12
CA LYS A 104 33.00 -47.49 -42.10
C LYS A 104 34.34 -46.87 -41.65
N ALA A 105 34.31 -45.68 -41.05
CA ALA A 105 35.50 -45.00 -40.53
C ALA A 105 36.14 -45.76 -39.36
N HIS A 106 35.34 -46.37 -38.48
CA HIS A 106 35.84 -47.10 -37.31
C HIS A 106 35.98 -48.61 -37.51
N GLY A 107 35.67 -49.15 -38.70
CA GLY A 107 35.73 -50.59 -38.97
C GLY A 107 34.79 -51.44 -38.10
N ARG A 108 33.64 -50.90 -37.71
CA ARG A 108 32.70 -51.55 -36.77
C ARG A 108 31.56 -52.26 -37.50
N THR A 109 31.13 -53.41 -36.96
CA THR A 109 29.88 -54.03 -37.39
C THR A 109 28.68 -53.19 -36.94
N PHE A 110 27.51 -53.43 -37.55
CA PHE A 110 26.26 -52.77 -37.14
C PHE A 110 25.97 -52.99 -35.65
N SER A 111 26.10 -54.22 -35.15
CA SER A 111 25.83 -54.58 -33.77
C SER A 111 26.81 -53.97 -32.76
N GLU A 112 28.08 -53.83 -33.12
CA GLU A 112 29.09 -53.22 -32.25
C GLU A 112 28.90 -51.71 -32.16
N ASP A 113 28.68 -51.04 -33.30
CA ASP A 113 28.43 -49.59 -33.28
C ASP A 113 27.13 -49.26 -32.56
N ASP A 114 26.07 -50.05 -32.74
CA ASP A 114 24.81 -49.85 -32.02
C ASP A 114 24.96 -50.02 -30.50
N ARG A 115 25.73 -51.02 -30.04
CA ARG A 115 26.08 -51.17 -28.62
C ARG A 115 26.91 -50.01 -28.09
N ILE A 116 27.91 -49.56 -28.85
CA ILE A 116 28.79 -48.44 -28.45
C ILE A 116 28.00 -47.13 -28.41
N GLN A 117 27.13 -46.89 -29.39
CA GLN A 117 26.27 -45.71 -29.41
C GLN A 117 25.24 -45.76 -28.29
N ALA A 118 24.67 -46.93 -27.99
CA ALA A 118 23.79 -47.11 -26.84
C ALA A 118 24.52 -46.85 -25.52
N ALA A 119 25.75 -47.37 -25.36
CA ALA A 119 26.58 -47.14 -24.18
C ALA A 119 27.01 -45.67 -24.05
N ALA A 120 27.42 -45.02 -25.15
CA ALA A 120 27.80 -43.61 -25.16
C ALA A 120 26.59 -42.70 -24.89
N LYS A 121 25.42 -43.04 -25.42
CA LYS A 121 24.16 -42.33 -25.13
C LYS A 121 23.75 -42.50 -23.67
N ALA A 122 23.86 -43.71 -23.12
CA ALA A 122 23.61 -43.97 -21.70
C ALA A 122 24.55 -43.14 -20.82
N LYS A 123 25.86 -43.21 -21.08
CA LYS A 123 26.88 -42.45 -20.37
C LYS A 123 26.65 -40.93 -20.47
N ARG A 124 26.38 -40.40 -21.66
CA ARG A 124 26.07 -38.98 -21.85
C ARG A 124 24.82 -38.54 -21.09
N THR A 125 23.79 -39.39 -21.03
CA THR A 125 22.58 -39.12 -20.26
C THR A 125 22.86 -39.13 -18.76
N GLU A 126 23.78 -39.99 -18.29
CA GLU A 126 24.24 -40.00 -16.90
C GLU A 126 25.05 -38.73 -16.55
N ASP A 127 25.97 -38.31 -17.43
CA ASP A 127 26.83 -37.13 -17.23
C ASP A 127 26.05 -35.79 -17.33
N GLU A 128 25.09 -35.67 -18.26
CA GLU A 128 24.22 -34.49 -18.39
C GLU A 128 23.23 -34.36 -17.20
N ASP A 129 22.91 -35.46 -16.53
CA ASP A 129 22.04 -35.50 -15.33
C ASP A 129 22.80 -35.36 -14.00
N ASP A 130 24.14 -35.31 -14.04
CA ASP A 130 24.96 -35.18 -12.84
C ASP A 130 25.05 -33.74 -12.32
N GLY A 131 24.81 -32.73 -13.16
CA GLY A 131 24.99 -31.33 -12.80
C GLY A 131 23.95 -30.72 -11.84
N GLU A 132 22.74 -31.29 -11.72
CA GLU A 132 21.62 -30.57 -11.07
C GLU A 132 21.13 -31.19 -9.74
N ILE A 133 21.37 -32.48 -9.51
CA ILE A 133 20.86 -33.25 -8.34
C ILE A 133 21.93 -34.19 -7.76
N SER A 134 23.21 -33.84 -7.85
CA SER A 134 24.31 -34.62 -7.27
C SER A 134 24.91 -33.88 -6.08
N GLU A 135 24.27 -34.03 -4.92
CA GLU A 135 24.83 -33.57 -3.64
C GLU A 135 25.78 -34.65 -3.08
N PRO A 136 26.94 -34.27 -2.51
CA PRO A 136 27.88 -35.22 -1.90
C PRO A 136 27.19 -35.94 -0.75
N GLU A 137 27.29 -37.28 -0.74
CA GLU A 137 26.66 -38.10 0.28
C GLU A 137 27.53 -38.15 1.53
N ASP A 138 26.99 -37.63 2.63
CA ASP A 138 27.63 -37.69 3.94
C ASP A 138 27.73 -39.17 4.41
N PRO A 139 28.92 -39.68 4.80
CA PRO A 139 29.08 -41.01 5.37
C PRO A 139 28.10 -41.33 6.52
N MET A 140 27.69 -40.32 7.30
CA MET A 140 26.73 -40.49 8.39
C MET A 140 25.29 -40.73 7.88
N MET A 141 24.94 -40.21 6.70
CA MET A 141 23.65 -40.49 6.04
C MET A 141 23.59 -41.92 5.51
N LEU A 142 24.69 -42.46 4.98
CA LEU A 142 24.75 -43.84 4.49
C LEU A 142 24.67 -44.89 5.61
N ALA A 143 25.10 -44.54 6.83
CA ALA A 143 25.08 -45.41 7.99
C ALA A 143 23.73 -45.42 8.73
N ARG A 144 22.72 -44.66 8.27
CA ARG A 144 21.40 -44.62 8.91
C ARG A 144 20.66 -45.95 8.79
N ASP A 145 20.01 -46.35 9.88
CA ASP A 145 19.13 -47.50 9.92
C ASP A 145 17.73 -47.13 9.38
N ALA A 146 17.17 -47.99 8.54
CA ALA A 146 15.82 -47.85 7.99
C ALA A 146 14.72 -47.84 9.07
N LYS A 147 15.02 -48.38 10.27
CA LYS A 147 14.07 -48.42 11.38
C LYS A 147 13.79 -47.04 11.97
N ASP A 148 14.74 -46.10 11.87
CA ASP A 148 14.60 -44.71 12.32
C ASP A 148 14.28 -43.75 11.16
N TRP A 149 13.37 -44.14 10.29
CA TRP A 149 12.96 -43.33 9.15
C TRP A 149 12.22 -42.05 9.56
N ARG A 150 11.72 -41.94 10.80
CA ARG A 150 10.99 -40.75 11.25
C ARG A 150 11.91 -39.56 11.48
N GLY A 151 13.11 -39.80 12.03
CA GLY A 151 14.12 -38.75 12.26
C GLY A 151 14.98 -38.42 11.05
N GLN A 152 14.72 -39.02 9.88
CA GLN A 152 15.51 -38.80 8.67
C GLN A 152 15.01 -37.60 7.87
N ASP A 153 15.93 -36.86 7.25
CA ASP A 153 15.60 -35.84 6.26
C ASP A 153 15.39 -36.51 4.89
N HIS A 154 14.13 -36.67 4.50
CA HIS A 154 13.76 -37.33 3.24
C HIS A 154 14.27 -36.61 2.00
N TYR A 155 14.38 -35.27 2.03
CA TYR A 155 14.92 -34.52 0.91
C TYR A 155 16.43 -34.74 0.79
N ALA A 156 17.16 -34.72 1.91
CA ALA A 156 18.59 -35.00 1.91
C ALA A 156 18.93 -36.43 1.45
N VAL A 157 18.12 -37.42 1.85
CA VAL A 157 18.28 -38.81 1.38
C VAL A 157 18.17 -38.91 -0.15
N LEU A 158 17.25 -38.16 -0.76
CA LEU A 158 17.11 -38.10 -2.22
C LEU A 158 18.13 -37.17 -2.91
N GLY A 159 18.90 -36.36 -2.17
CA GLY A 159 19.81 -35.35 -2.74
C GLY A 159 19.09 -34.09 -3.24
N LEU A 160 17.96 -33.77 -2.63
CA LEU A 160 17.12 -32.60 -2.92
C LEU A 160 17.20 -31.53 -1.82
N SER A 161 18.30 -31.49 -1.05
CA SER A 161 18.45 -30.56 0.09
C SER A 161 18.40 -29.10 -0.34
N LYS A 162 18.82 -28.78 -1.57
CA LYS A 162 18.71 -27.43 -2.16
C LYS A 162 17.26 -27.02 -2.46
N TYR A 163 16.42 -27.95 -2.92
CA TYR A 163 15.07 -27.65 -3.40
C TYR A 163 14.00 -27.82 -2.29
N ARG A 164 14.13 -28.85 -1.44
CA ARG A 164 13.19 -29.19 -0.35
C ARG A 164 11.71 -29.06 -0.73
N TYR A 165 10.94 -28.27 0.01
CA TYR A 165 9.51 -28.02 -0.23
C TYR A 165 9.22 -27.38 -1.60
N LYS A 166 10.22 -26.80 -2.28
CA LYS A 166 10.10 -26.27 -3.65
C LYS A 166 10.36 -27.33 -4.73
N ALA A 167 10.77 -28.55 -4.37
CA ALA A 167 11.04 -29.61 -5.33
C ALA A 167 9.77 -30.01 -6.09
N THR A 168 9.87 -30.15 -7.41
CA THR A 168 8.75 -30.62 -8.23
C THR A 168 8.63 -32.14 -8.16
N ASP A 169 7.45 -32.68 -8.45
CA ASP A 169 7.22 -34.13 -8.46
C ASP A 169 8.12 -34.84 -9.49
N GLU A 170 8.47 -34.16 -10.58
CA GLU A 170 9.41 -34.66 -11.58
C GLU A 170 10.83 -34.75 -11.03
N GLN A 171 11.29 -33.72 -10.29
CA GLN A 171 12.59 -33.73 -9.61
C GLN A 171 12.67 -34.84 -8.57
N ILE A 172 11.60 -35.07 -7.80
CA ILE A 172 11.52 -36.16 -6.81
C ILE A 172 11.64 -37.53 -7.47
N LYS A 173 10.90 -37.77 -8.55
CA LYS A 173 10.96 -39.03 -9.31
C LYS A 173 12.34 -39.24 -9.94
N LYS A 174 12.95 -38.18 -10.48
CA LYS A 174 14.27 -38.21 -11.11
C LYS A 174 15.36 -38.53 -10.10
N ALA A 175 15.36 -37.82 -8.97
CA ALA A 175 16.28 -38.03 -7.86
C ALA A 175 16.18 -39.47 -7.30
N HIS A 176 14.97 -39.98 -7.12
CA HIS A 176 14.75 -41.36 -6.69
C HIS A 176 15.31 -42.39 -7.67
N ARG A 177 15.04 -42.27 -8.98
CA ARG A 177 15.62 -43.18 -9.99
C ARG A 177 17.15 -43.18 -9.92
N LYS A 178 17.75 -42.01 -9.81
CA LYS A 178 19.22 -41.85 -9.71
C LYS A 178 19.78 -42.52 -8.44
N LYS A 179 19.17 -42.28 -7.28
CA LYS A 179 19.59 -42.88 -6.00
C LYS A 179 19.40 -44.40 -5.98
N VAL A 180 18.31 -44.90 -6.55
CA VAL A 180 18.07 -46.35 -6.70
C VAL A 180 19.15 -46.99 -7.57
N LEU A 181 19.48 -46.42 -8.73
CA LEU A 181 20.53 -46.96 -9.61
C LEU A 181 21.92 -46.97 -8.95
N LYS A 182 22.20 -45.96 -8.12
CA LYS A 182 23.48 -45.83 -7.41
C LYS A 182 23.61 -46.80 -6.23
N HIS A 183 22.55 -46.97 -5.45
CA HIS A 183 22.57 -47.76 -4.21
C HIS A 183 21.82 -49.09 -4.29
N HIS A 184 21.49 -49.56 -5.49
CA HIS A 184 20.80 -50.83 -5.67
C HIS A 184 21.57 -51.98 -4.99
N PRO A 185 20.92 -52.87 -4.24
CA PRO A 185 21.60 -53.95 -3.52
C PRO A 185 22.43 -54.83 -4.45
N ASP A 186 21.93 -55.13 -5.66
CA ASP A 186 22.63 -55.92 -6.69
C ASP A 186 23.98 -55.31 -7.15
N LYS A 187 24.07 -53.98 -7.21
CA LYS A 187 25.30 -53.29 -7.62
C LYS A 187 26.32 -53.24 -6.49
N LYS A 188 25.85 -53.19 -5.24
CA LYS A 188 26.69 -53.19 -4.03
C LYS A 188 27.26 -54.57 -3.72
N THR A 189 26.46 -55.62 -3.90
CA THR A 189 26.91 -57.02 -3.78
C THR A 189 27.95 -57.35 -4.86
N ALA A 190 27.76 -56.85 -6.10
CA ALA A 190 28.76 -56.96 -7.16
C ALA A 190 30.08 -56.21 -6.85
N ALA A 191 30.04 -55.18 -6.00
CA ALA A 191 31.20 -54.39 -5.57
C ALA A 191 31.86 -54.91 -4.28
N GLY A 192 31.41 -56.02 -3.71
CA GLY A 192 31.99 -56.64 -2.52
C GLY A 192 31.77 -55.88 -1.20
N GLN A 193 30.80 -54.96 -1.16
CA GLN A 193 30.43 -54.24 0.07
C GLN A 193 29.40 -55.05 0.89
N GLU A 194 29.49 -55.00 2.22
CA GLU A 194 28.53 -55.66 3.13
C GLU A 194 27.08 -55.23 2.83
N GLU A 195 26.12 -56.14 3.06
CA GLU A 195 24.66 -56.01 2.84
C GLU A 195 23.98 -54.92 3.69
N ASN A 196 24.45 -53.67 3.60
CA ASN A 196 23.79 -52.54 4.22
C ASN A 196 22.67 -52.03 3.28
N ASP A 197 21.61 -52.82 3.21
CA ASP A 197 20.33 -52.51 2.52
C ASP A 197 19.51 -51.44 3.28
N SER A 198 19.92 -51.09 4.50
CA SER A 198 19.27 -50.07 5.32
C SER A 198 19.14 -48.73 4.59
N PHE A 199 20.19 -48.26 3.92
CA PHE A 199 20.13 -47.00 3.17
C PHE A 199 19.19 -47.07 1.95
N PHE A 200 19.12 -48.22 1.28
CA PHE A 200 18.21 -48.42 0.15
C PHE A 200 16.75 -48.38 0.61
N LYS A 201 16.45 -48.99 1.77
CA LYS A 201 15.14 -48.87 2.44
C LYS A 201 14.83 -47.42 2.84
N CYS A 202 15.82 -46.65 3.31
CA CYS A 202 15.65 -45.21 3.58
C CYS A 202 15.27 -44.44 2.31
N ILE A 203 15.90 -44.73 1.16
CA ILE A 203 15.59 -44.12 -0.14
C ILE A 203 14.14 -44.42 -0.55
N GLN A 204 13.72 -45.69 -0.44
CA GLN A 204 12.35 -46.09 -0.74
C GLN A 204 11.35 -45.34 0.15
N LYS A 205 11.63 -45.26 1.45
CA LYS A 205 10.76 -44.59 2.42
C LYS A 205 10.67 -43.08 2.17
N ALA A 206 11.80 -42.45 1.85
CA ALA A 206 11.86 -41.04 1.49
C ALA A 206 11.01 -40.73 0.25
N HIS A 207 11.12 -41.55 -0.79
CA HIS A 207 10.29 -41.40 -1.98
C HIS A 207 8.79 -41.65 -1.71
N GLU A 208 8.44 -42.64 -0.88
CA GLU A 208 7.04 -42.89 -0.48
C GLU A 208 6.41 -41.66 0.19
N ILE A 209 7.14 -41.01 1.10
CA ILE A 209 6.66 -39.84 1.85
C ILE A 209 6.58 -38.61 0.94
N LEU A 210 7.59 -38.39 0.09
CA LEU A 210 7.67 -37.21 -0.76
C LEU A 210 6.76 -37.28 -2.00
N THR A 211 6.36 -38.47 -2.43
CA THR A 211 5.46 -38.65 -3.59
C THR A 211 3.99 -38.44 -3.21
N ASP A 212 3.59 -38.81 -2.01
CA ASP A 212 2.22 -38.60 -1.54
C ASP A 212 2.05 -37.16 -1.04
N PRO A 213 1.18 -36.33 -1.66
CA PRO A 213 1.02 -34.94 -1.28
C PRO A 213 0.59 -34.75 0.19
N VAL A 214 -0.15 -35.71 0.77
CA VAL A 214 -0.60 -35.61 2.16
C VAL A 214 0.57 -35.88 3.11
N LYS A 215 1.31 -36.97 2.89
CA LYS A 215 2.50 -37.32 3.71
C LYS A 215 3.61 -36.29 3.55
N ARG A 216 3.84 -35.80 2.33
CA ARG A 216 4.78 -34.72 2.05
C ARG A 216 4.42 -33.48 2.84
N ARG A 217 3.15 -33.07 2.83
CA ARG A 217 2.69 -31.92 3.61
C ARG A 217 2.85 -32.13 5.12
N GLN A 218 2.58 -33.33 5.63
CA GLN A 218 2.80 -33.66 7.05
C GLN A 218 4.29 -33.54 7.42
N PHE A 219 5.19 -34.03 6.57
CA PHE A 219 6.64 -33.91 6.75
C PHE A 219 7.11 -32.45 6.64
N ASP A 220 6.71 -31.74 5.59
CA ASP A 220 7.04 -30.32 5.39
C ASP A 220 6.56 -29.45 6.56
N SER A 221 5.49 -29.86 7.26
CA SER A 221 5.01 -29.18 8.46
C SER A 221 6.00 -29.22 9.63
N VAL A 222 6.98 -30.11 9.64
CA VAL A 222 7.96 -30.27 10.74
C VAL A 222 9.40 -30.28 10.25
N ASP A 223 9.63 -29.88 9.01
CA ASP A 223 10.97 -29.79 8.41
C ASP A 223 11.75 -28.61 9.03
N GLU A 224 12.44 -28.91 10.13
CA GLU A 224 13.30 -27.99 10.90
C GLU A 224 14.44 -27.44 10.07
N ALA A 225 14.95 -28.21 9.11
CA ALA A 225 16.13 -27.81 8.39
C ALA A 225 15.83 -26.70 7.35
N ALA A 226 14.57 -26.52 6.98
CA ALA A 226 14.09 -25.40 6.18
C ALA A 226 13.65 -24.19 7.01
N ASP A 227 13.65 -24.29 8.34
CA ASP A 227 13.40 -23.16 9.22
C ASP A 227 14.63 -22.24 9.28
N VAL A 228 14.39 -20.93 9.34
CA VAL A 228 15.44 -19.92 9.44
C VAL A 228 15.39 -19.35 10.85
N ASP A 229 16.49 -19.50 11.58
CA ASP A 229 16.58 -18.98 12.94
C ASP A 229 16.41 -17.45 12.99
N PRO A 230 15.70 -16.93 14.02
CA PRO A 230 15.55 -15.50 14.19
C PRO A 230 16.93 -14.85 14.44
N PRO A 231 17.22 -13.71 13.79
CA PRO A 231 18.54 -13.10 13.90
C PRO A 231 18.76 -12.52 15.30
N SER A 232 20.01 -12.57 15.77
CA SER A 232 20.39 -11.99 17.05
C SER A 232 20.40 -10.46 16.98
N LYS A 233 20.22 -9.79 18.14
CA LYS A 233 20.26 -8.32 18.25
C LYS A 233 21.53 -7.69 17.67
N LYS A 234 22.66 -8.40 17.66
CA LYS A 234 23.93 -7.92 17.10
C LYS A 234 23.93 -7.93 15.57
N GLU A 235 23.33 -8.96 14.98
CA GLU A 235 23.27 -9.13 13.52
C GLU A 235 22.33 -8.14 12.85
N VAL A 236 21.31 -7.66 13.57
CA VAL A 236 20.34 -6.66 13.10
C VAL A 236 20.69 -5.22 13.50
N SER A 237 21.91 -4.97 13.96
CA SER A 237 22.36 -3.63 14.38
C SER A 237 22.37 -2.59 13.26
N LYS A 238 22.46 -3.03 12.00
CA LYS A 238 22.37 -2.15 10.82
C LYS A 238 20.95 -2.22 10.23
N PRO A 239 20.30 -1.09 9.89
CA PRO A 239 18.96 -1.09 9.32
C PRO A 239 18.81 -1.94 8.06
N SER A 240 19.80 -1.90 7.15
CA SER A 240 19.81 -2.73 5.93
C SER A 240 19.89 -4.24 6.24
N ALA A 241 20.60 -4.63 7.31
CA ALA A 241 20.70 -6.02 7.74
C ALA A 241 19.42 -6.50 8.44
N PHE A 242 18.72 -5.60 9.16
CA PHE A 242 17.44 -5.89 9.81
C PHE A 242 16.42 -6.44 8.81
N TYR A 243 16.11 -5.67 7.75
CA TYR A 243 15.09 -6.07 6.78
C TYR A 243 15.48 -7.36 6.05
N LYS A 244 16.73 -7.49 5.62
CA LYS A 244 17.20 -8.69 4.91
C LYS A 244 17.07 -9.97 5.76
N LYS A 245 17.49 -9.90 7.03
CA LYS A 245 17.48 -11.05 7.93
C LYS A 245 16.07 -11.41 8.37
N TRP A 246 15.27 -10.43 8.79
CA TRP A 246 13.88 -10.69 9.20
C TRP A 246 13.00 -11.10 8.02
N SER A 247 13.20 -10.55 6.82
CA SER A 247 12.44 -10.98 5.64
C SER A 247 12.68 -12.45 5.32
N ALA A 248 13.92 -12.96 5.44
CA ALA A 248 14.20 -14.37 5.23
C ALA A 248 13.46 -15.28 6.24
N VAL A 249 13.39 -14.85 7.50
CA VAL A 249 12.64 -15.55 8.55
C VAL A 249 11.15 -15.58 8.21
N PHE A 250 10.55 -14.42 7.94
CA PHE A 250 9.12 -14.35 7.61
C PHE A 250 8.78 -15.03 6.27
N GLU A 251 9.68 -15.06 5.30
CA GLU A 251 9.51 -15.84 4.07
C GLU A 251 9.53 -17.35 4.35
N SER A 252 10.40 -17.82 5.25
CA SER A 252 10.38 -19.22 5.68
C SER A 252 9.10 -19.58 6.43
N GLU A 253 8.55 -18.68 7.25
CA GLU A 253 7.29 -18.90 7.97
C GLU A 253 6.06 -18.76 7.05
N ALA A 254 6.15 -17.91 6.03
CA ALA A 254 5.05 -17.61 5.10
C ALA A 254 4.59 -18.85 4.33
N ARG A 255 5.48 -19.83 4.15
CA ARG A 255 5.17 -21.15 3.54
C ARG A 255 4.03 -21.87 4.26
N PHE A 256 3.86 -21.60 5.56
CA PHE A 256 2.84 -22.22 6.38
C PHE A 256 1.49 -21.50 6.36
N SER A 257 1.36 -20.38 5.65
CA SER A 257 0.12 -19.60 5.66
C SER A 257 -0.98 -20.21 4.79
N ASN A 258 -2.20 -20.30 5.34
CA ASN A 258 -3.42 -20.56 4.56
C ASN A 258 -3.88 -19.34 3.74
N LYS A 259 -3.43 -18.13 4.08
CA LYS A 259 -3.90 -16.87 3.49
C LYS A 259 -2.82 -16.29 2.59
N GLN A 260 -3.17 -16.05 1.33
CA GLN A 260 -2.28 -15.48 0.31
C GLN A 260 -2.96 -14.26 -0.35
N PRO A 261 -2.22 -13.22 -0.75
CA PRO A 261 -0.77 -13.08 -0.65
C PRO A 261 -0.31 -12.72 0.78
N VAL A 262 0.81 -13.29 1.21
CA VAL A 262 1.46 -12.92 2.49
C VAL A 262 2.12 -11.53 2.35
N PRO A 263 1.79 -10.55 3.22
CA PRO A 263 2.44 -9.26 3.22
C PRO A 263 3.95 -9.38 3.51
N LYS A 264 4.74 -8.59 2.79
CA LYS A 264 6.20 -8.52 2.99
C LYS A 264 6.54 -7.50 4.07
N LEU A 265 7.67 -7.70 4.76
CA LEU A 265 8.15 -6.78 5.81
C LEU A 265 8.45 -5.37 5.26
N GLY A 266 8.85 -5.29 3.99
CA GLY A 266 9.19 -4.04 3.31
C GLY A 266 10.62 -3.56 3.62
N ASP A 267 10.80 -2.25 3.60
CA ASP A 267 12.05 -1.53 3.78
C ASP A 267 11.88 -0.30 4.69
N ASP A 268 12.90 0.54 4.83
CA ASP A 268 12.86 1.75 5.69
C ASP A 268 11.88 2.83 5.20
N ASN A 269 11.45 2.77 3.94
CA ASN A 269 10.56 3.76 3.32
C ASN A 269 9.10 3.29 3.29
N SER A 270 8.81 2.08 3.79
CA SER A 270 7.46 1.55 3.81
C SER A 270 6.53 2.41 4.66
N THR A 271 5.30 2.59 4.17
CA THR A 271 4.30 3.42 4.81
C THR A 271 3.81 2.79 6.12
N GLN A 272 3.22 3.61 7.00
CA GLN A 272 2.66 3.10 8.24
C GLN A 272 1.58 2.04 7.98
N GLU A 273 0.75 2.24 6.96
CA GLU A 273 -0.33 1.30 6.62
C GLU A 273 0.20 -0.06 6.15
N GLU A 274 1.27 -0.08 5.35
CA GLU A 274 1.91 -1.32 4.91
C GLU A 274 2.53 -2.08 6.09
N VAL A 275 3.16 -1.35 7.01
CA VAL A 275 3.76 -1.91 8.22
C VAL A 275 2.69 -2.44 9.17
N ASP A 276 1.61 -1.69 9.38
CA ASP A 276 0.48 -2.11 10.21
C ASP A 276 -0.18 -3.36 9.61
N ASN A 277 -0.43 -3.41 8.30
CA ASN A 277 -0.97 -4.59 7.60
C ASN A 277 -0.06 -5.82 7.72
N PHE A 278 1.25 -5.64 7.64
CA PHE A 278 2.21 -6.72 7.86
C PHE A 278 2.08 -7.30 9.28
N TYR A 279 2.18 -6.47 10.31
CA TYR A 279 2.11 -6.95 11.69
C TYR A 279 0.73 -7.53 12.02
N ASP A 280 -0.36 -6.92 11.54
CA ASP A 280 -1.72 -7.42 11.74
C ASP A 280 -1.92 -8.80 11.10
N PHE A 281 -1.36 -9.03 9.91
CA PHE A 281 -1.38 -10.34 9.27
C PHE A 281 -0.66 -11.39 10.12
N TRP A 282 0.54 -11.07 10.62
CA TRP A 282 1.36 -11.99 11.40
C TRP A 282 0.83 -12.24 12.82
N TYR A 283 0.18 -11.27 13.46
CA TYR A 283 -0.52 -11.49 14.72
C TYR A 283 -1.76 -12.38 14.57
N ASN A 284 -2.38 -12.34 13.39
CA ASN A 284 -3.54 -13.17 13.02
C ASN A 284 -3.16 -14.32 12.06
N PHE A 285 -1.92 -14.79 12.15
CA PHE A 285 -1.38 -15.80 11.24
C PHE A 285 -2.16 -17.10 11.35
N ASP A 286 -2.59 -17.60 10.19
CA ASP A 286 -3.34 -18.85 10.06
C ASP A 286 -2.45 -19.90 9.41
N SER A 287 -1.94 -20.80 10.24
CA SER A 287 -0.98 -21.84 9.86
C SER A 287 -1.67 -23.14 9.46
N TRP A 288 -1.27 -23.73 8.34
CA TRP A 288 -1.70 -25.07 7.98
C TRP A 288 -0.94 -26.21 8.67
N ARG A 289 0.10 -25.92 9.46
CA ARG A 289 0.91 -26.97 10.12
C ARG A 289 0.02 -27.90 10.94
N THR A 290 0.15 -29.21 10.71
CA THR A 290 -0.67 -30.23 11.38
C THR A 290 0.08 -30.96 12.49
N PHE A 291 1.41 -31.05 12.41
CA PHE A 291 2.30 -31.78 13.34
C PHE A 291 1.99 -33.28 13.47
N GLU A 292 1.26 -33.83 12.50
CA GLU A 292 0.81 -35.23 12.49
C GLU A 292 1.96 -36.21 12.23
N TYR A 293 2.99 -35.79 11.50
CA TYR A 293 4.20 -36.59 11.29
C TYR A 293 4.90 -36.99 12.60
N LEU A 294 4.72 -36.18 13.65
CA LEU A 294 5.28 -36.39 14.99
C LEU A 294 4.33 -37.15 15.93
N ASP A 295 3.27 -37.78 15.41
CA ASP A 295 2.42 -38.68 16.19
C ASP A 295 3.21 -39.95 16.54
N GLU A 296 3.35 -40.23 17.84
CA GLU A 296 4.17 -41.31 18.39
C GLU A 296 3.61 -42.69 18.05
N ASP A 297 2.30 -42.85 18.20
CA ASP A 297 1.61 -44.13 18.08
C ASP A 297 0.68 -44.08 16.86
N VAL A 298 0.88 -44.97 15.88
CA VAL A 298 -0.07 -45.13 14.76
C VAL A 298 -1.03 -46.24 15.15
N PRO A 299 -2.35 -46.00 15.21
CA PRO A 299 -3.29 -47.04 15.58
C PRO A 299 -3.16 -48.25 14.65
N ASP A 300 -2.90 -49.43 15.20
CA ASP A 300 -2.90 -50.67 14.42
C ASP A 300 -4.36 -51.08 14.16
N ASP A 301 -4.66 -51.49 12.92
CA ASP A 301 -5.99 -51.95 12.55
C ASP A 301 -6.36 -53.30 13.21
N ASN A 302 -5.37 -54.01 13.77
CA ASN A 302 -5.59 -55.24 14.53
C ASN A 302 -5.97 -55.01 16.01
N GLU A 303 -5.94 -53.77 16.51
CA GLU A 303 -6.25 -53.45 17.90
C GLU A 303 -7.73 -53.12 18.14
N GLY A 304 -8.21 -53.33 19.37
CA GLY A 304 -9.60 -53.06 19.74
C GLY A 304 -9.98 -51.58 19.54
N ARG A 305 -11.24 -51.32 19.17
CA ARG A 305 -11.77 -49.96 18.89
C ARG A 305 -11.44 -48.93 19.97
N ASP A 306 -11.54 -49.31 21.24
CA ASP A 306 -11.27 -48.40 22.36
C ASP A 306 -9.79 -48.04 22.47
N HIS A 307 -8.89 -48.95 22.09
CA HIS A 307 -7.45 -48.69 22.04
C HIS A 307 -7.12 -47.68 20.92
N LYS A 308 -7.67 -47.89 19.73
CA LYS A 308 -7.58 -46.94 18.60
C LYS A 308 -8.06 -45.54 18.99
N ARG A 309 -9.23 -45.44 19.63
CA ARG A 309 -9.77 -44.16 20.12
C ARG A 309 -8.87 -43.50 21.17
N HIS A 310 -8.25 -44.30 22.05
CA HIS A 310 -7.32 -43.78 23.05
C HIS A 310 -6.05 -43.21 22.42
N ILE A 311 -5.43 -43.93 21.47
CA ILE A 311 -4.27 -43.45 20.71
C ILE A 311 -4.61 -42.17 19.95
N GLU A 312 -5.70 -42.15 19.19
CA GLU A 312 -6.12 -40.97 18.42
C GLU A 312 -6.32 -39.75 19.32
N LYS A 313 -6.87 -39.93 20.53
CA LYS A 313 -7.02 -38.87 21.53
C LYS A 313 -5.67 -38.39 22.07
N LYS A 314 -4.72 -39.30 22.35
CA LYS A 314 -3.36 -38.97 22.79
C LYS A 314 -2.65 -38.13 21.73
N ASN A 315 -2.68 -38.57 20.48
CA ASN A 315 -2.10 -37.86 19.34
C ASN A 315 -2.76 -36.50 19.11
N ALA A 316 -4.10 -36.44 19.12
CA ALA A 316 -4.82 -35.17 18.97
C ALA A 316 -4.44 -34.14 20.04
N ASN A 317 -4.25 -34.58 21.30
CA ASN A 317 -3.78 -33.72 22.39
C ASN A 317 -2.33 -33.26 22.17
N ALA A 318 -1.45 -34.16 21.72
CA ALA A 318 -0.05 -33.83 21.40
C ALA A 318 0.03 -32.79 20.25
N ARG A 319 -0.72 -32.99 19.16
CA ARG A 319 -0.83 -32.02 18.05
C ARG A 319 -1.36 -30.68 18.53
N LYS A 320 -2.40 -30.66 19.37
CA LYS A 320 -2.94 -29.42 19.94
C LYS A 320 -1.91 -28.67 20.78
N LYS A 321 -1.13 -29.39 21.59
CA LYS A 321 -0.03 -28.81 22.38
C LYS A 321 1.03 -28.18 21.46
N ARG A 322 1.52 -28.92 20.46
CA ARG A 322 2.51 -28.42 19.49
C ARG A 322 2.01 -27.21 18.69
N LYS A 323 0.74 -27.19 18.27
CA LYS A 323 0.12 -26.02 17.62
C LYS A 323 0.09 -24.80 18.53
N THR A 324 -0.19 -25.00 19.82
CA THR A 324 -0.20 -23.92 20.82
C THR A 324 1.22 -23.37 21.02
N GLU A 325 2.21 -24.26 21.13
CA GLU A 325 3.62 -23.89 21.26
C GLU A 325 4.15 -23.16 20.01
N ASP A 326 3.81 -23.63 18.81
CA ASP A 326 4.18 -22.97 17.54
C ASP A 326 3.53 -21.59 17.40
N THR A 327 2.26 -21.45 17.78
CA THR A 327 1.58 -20.14 17.81
C THR A 327 2.27 -19.19 18.79
N ALA A 328 2.67 -19.67 19.97
CA ALA A 328 3.40 -18.88 20.95
C ALA A 328 4.81 -18.49 20.45
N ARG A 329 5.52 -19.43 19.80
CA ARG A 329 6.81 -19.20 19.15
C ARG A 329 6.70 -18.11 18.10
N LEU A 330 5.73 -18.20 17.20
CA LEU A 330 5.52 -17.21 16.14
C LEU A 330 5.17 -15.84 16.70
N ARG A 331 4.30 -15.76 17.73
CA ARG A 331 4.01 -14.48 18.40
C ARG A 331 5.25 -13.85 18.99
N LYS A 332 6.08 -14.62 19.69
CA LYS A 332 7.36 -14.14 20.22
C LYS A 332 8.28 -13.62 19.11
N LEU A 333 8.35 -14.33 17.99
CA LEU A 333 9.13 -13.93 16.81
C LEU A 333 8.64 -12.58 16.26
N VAL A 334 7.33 -12.40 16.15
CA VAL A 334 6.71 -11.13 15.72
C VAL A 334 7.02 -10.01 16.70
N ASP A 335 6.89 -10.26 18.01
CA ASP A 335 7.21 -9.28 19.06
C ASP A 335 8.69 -8.88 19.05
N ASP A 336 9.60 -9.83 18.86
CA ASP A 336 11.05 -9.58 18.76
C ASP A 336 11.38 -8.73 17.52
N CYS A 337 10.72 -9.00 16.38
CA CYS A 337 10.85 -8.16 15.18
C CYS A 337 10.31 -6.74 15.44
N LEU A 338 9.11 -6.62 16.01
CA LEU A 338 8.45 -5.35 16.30
C LEU A 338 9.29 -4.48 17.26
N ALA A 339 9.92 -5.08 18.26
CA ALA A 339 10.80 -4.38 19.19
C ALA A 339 12.08 -3.84 18.51
N GLY A 340 12.58 -4.56 17.51
CA GLY A 340 13.74 -4.17 16.70
C GLY A 340 13.42 -3.11 15.65
N ASP A 341 12.19 -3.05 15.14
CA ASP A 341 11.80 -2.18 14.03
C ASP A 341 11.91 -0.68 14.37
N GLU A 342 12.70 0.05 13.59
CA GLU A 342 12.92 1.49 13.76
C GLU A 342 11.77 2.34 13.22
N ARG A 343 11.02 1.85 12.23
CA ARG A 343 9.87 2.54 11.63
C ARG A 343 8.76 2.72 12.65
N ILE A 344 8.49 1.69 13.45
CA ILE A 344 7.53 1.75 14.55
C ILE A 344 7.92 2.84 15.57
N LYS A 345 9.22 2.98 15.86
CA LYS A 345 9.73 4.05 16.73
C LYS A 345 9.53 5.42 16.08
N LYS A 346 9.85 5.57 14.79
CA LYS A 346 9.62 6.80 13.99
C LYS A 346 8.14 7.18 13.98
N PHE A 347 7.22 6.25 13.67
CA PHE A 347 5.78 6.50 13.66
C PHE A 347 5.25 6.90 15.03
N ARG A 348 5.71 6.24 16.11
CA ARG A 348 5.34 6.62 17.48
C ARG A 348 5.82 8.03 17.83
N GLN A 349 7.04 8.40 17.45
CA GLN A 349 7.59 9.74 17.65
C GLN A 349 6.81 10.79 16.86
N GLN A 350 6.51 10.52 15.58
CA GLN A 350 5.70 11.40 14.73
C GLN A 350 4.29 11.59 15.29
N LYS A 351 3.62 10.50 15.71
CA LYS A 351 2.29 10.55 16.34
C LYS A 351 2.29 11.36 17.63
N ASN A 352 3.32 11.21 18.47
CA ASN A 352 3.47 11.99 19.69
C ASN A 352 3.77 13.46 19.39
N ALA A 353 4.64 13.75 18.42
CA ALA A 353 4.94 15.11 17.98
C ALA A 353 3.70 15.80 17.40
N GLN A 354 2.90 15.10 16.60
CA GLN A 354 1.65 15.61 16.04
C GLN A 354 0.60 15.87 17.14
N LYS A 355 0.48 14.96 18.11
CA LYS A 355 -0.38 15.17 19.30
C LYS A 355 0.06 16.37 20.11
N ASN A 356 1.36 16.52 20.38
CA ASN A 356 1.92 17.64 21.12
C ASN A 356 1.74 18.96 20.36
N LYS A 357 1.97 18.97 19.04
CA LYS A 357 1.73 20.12 18.17
C LYS A 357 0.25 20.52 18.22
N LYS A 358 -0.68 19.58 18.06
CA LYS A 358 -2.13 19.84 18.16
C LYS A 358 -2.53 20.37 19.55
N LYS A 359 -1.91 19.86 20.62
CA LYS A 359 -2.14 20.36 21.99
C LYS A 359 -1.63 21.79 22.14
N LEU A 360 -0.42 22.09 21.66
CA LEU A 360 0.18 23.42 21.69
C LEU A 360 -0.63 24.42 20.86
N GLU A 361 -1.09 24.04 19.67
CA GLU A 361 -1.95 24.86 18.81
C GLU A 361 -3.29 25.17 19.49
N LYS A 362 -3.90 24.17 20.13
CA LYS A 362 -5.14 24.36 20.91
C LYS A 362 -4.94 25.27 22.11
N GLU A 363 -3.81 25.14 22.82
CA GLU A 363 -3.47 25.99 23.96
C GLU A 363 -3.18 27.43 23.53
N LEU A 364 -2.43 27.63 22.44
CA LEU A 364 -2.19 28.94 21.85
C LEU A 364 -3.48 29.60 21.36
N ALA A 365 -4.37 28.83 20.73
CA ALA A 365 -5.68 29.34 20.32
C ALA A 365 -6.53 29.76 21.54
N ALA A 366 -6.59 28.93 22.58
CA ALA A 366 -7.30 29.25 23.83
C ALA A 366 -6.71 30.47 24.54
N LYS A 367 -5.37 30.61 24.55
CA LYS A 367 -4.69 31.77 25.13
C LYS A 367 -4.99 33.05 24.35
N LYS A 368 -4.98 33.00 23.01
CA LYS A 368 -5.37 34.13 22.16
C LYS A 368 -6.83 34.53 22.37
N GLU A 369 -7.74 33.55 22.43
CA GLU A 369 -9.16 33.79 22.69
C GLU A 369 -9.40 34.37 24.09
N ALA A 370 -8.69 33.89 25.12
CA ALA A 370 -8.75 34.43 26.47
C ALA A 370 -8.19 35.86 26.54
N GLU A 371 -7.09 36.14 25.85
CA GLU A 371 -6.51 37.49 25.76
C GLU A 371 -7.44 38.46 25.03
N GLU A 372 -8.07 38.02 23.93
CA GLU A 372 -9.04 38.82 23.18
C GLU A 372 -10.31 39.09 24.00
N LYS A 373 -10.84 38.08 24.70
CA LYS A 373 -11.96 38.26 25.64
C LYS A 373 -11.60 39.20 26.79
N ALA A 374 -10.41 39.08 27.37
CA ALA A 374 -9.95 39.97 28.43
C ALA A 374 -9.79 41.41 27.93
N LYS A 375 -9.25 41.62 26.72
CA LYS A 375 -9.16 42.95 26.10
C LYS A 375 -10.55 43.53 25.81
N ALA A 376 -11.47 42.75 25.26
CA ALA A 376 -12.84 43.18 24.99
C ALA A 376 -13.61 43.51 26.29
N GLN A 377 -13.43 42.71 27.35
CA GLN A 377 -14.01 42.98 28.67
C GLN A 377 -13.44 44.26 29.28
N ALA A 378 -12.11 44.45 29.25
CA ALA A 378 -11.47 45.65 29.76
C ALA A 378 -11.89 46.92 28.99
N GLU A 379 -12.05 46.81 27.67
CA GLU A 379 -12.55 47.91 26.84
C GLU A 379 -14.02 48.23 27.11
N ALA A 380 -14.88 47.21 27.23
CA ALA A 380 -16.29 47.39 27.59
C ALA A 380 -16.45 48.01 28.98
N GLU A 381 -15.64 47.59 29.97
CA GLU A 381 -15.63 48.18 31.31
C GLU A 381 -15.16 49.63 31.29
N ARG A 382 -14.15 49.96 30.48
CA ARG A 382 -13.68 51.35 30.28
C ARG A 382 -14.78 52.21 29.66
N LEU A 383 -15.46 51.72 28.64
CA LEU A 383 -16.60 52.42 28.01
C LEU A 383 -17.75 52.63 28.99
N GLN A 384 -18.07 51.63 29.81
CA GLN A 384 -19.11 51.76 30.84
C GLN A 384 -18.74 52.80 31.91
N LYS A 385 -17.50 52.79 32.40
CA LYS A 385 -17.01 53.79 33.36
C LYS A 385 -17.08 55.20 32.78
N GLU A 386 -16.65 55.38 31.52
CA GLU A 386 -16.71 56.67 30.84
C GLU A 386 -18.17 57.14 30.62
N ALA A 387 -19.08 56.22 30.26
CA ALA A 387 -20.50 56.53 30.10
C ALA A 387 -21.17 56.88 31.44
N GLU A 388 -20.83 56.16 32.53
CA GLU A 388 -21.37 56.44 33.87
C GLU A 388 -20.88 57.79 34.40
N GLU A 389 -19.61 58.13 34.17
CA GLU A 389 -19.05 59.43 34.52
C GLU A 389 -19.73 60.56 33.74
N LYS A 390 -19.89 60.41 32.42
CA LYS A 390 -20.64 61.37 31.58
C LYS A 390 -22.08 61.53 32.08
N ALA A 391 -22.78 60.44 32.40
CA ALA A 391 -24.14 60.50 32.93
C ALA A 391 -24.22 61.17 34.31
N LYS A 392 -23.22 60.99 35.18
CA LYS A 392 -23.12 61.70 36.47
C LYS A 392 -22.96 63.20 36.25
N VAL A 393 -22.06 63.60 35.36
CA VAL A 393 -21.83 65.01 35.00
C VAL A 393 -23.10 65.65 34.43
N GLU A 394 -23.78 64.99 33.48
CA GLU A 394 -25.05 65.47 32.92
C GLU A 394 -26.16 65.57 33.96
N LYS A 395 -26.27 64.59 34.87
CA LYS A 395 -27.29 64.60 35.94
C LYS A 395 -27.03 65.73 36.95
N GLU A 396 -25.78 66.04 37.26
CA GLU A 396 -25.44 67.19 38.09
C GLU A 396 -25.69 68.52 37.38
N ALA A 397 -25.37 68.62 36.09
CA ALA A 397 -25.68 69.78 35.27
C ALA A 397 -27.20 70.02 35.21
N GLY A 398 -27.98 68.98 34.92
CA GLY A 398 -29.45 69.04 34.89
C GLY A 398 -30.08 69.41 36.24
N LYS A 399 -29.50 68.95 37.37
CA LYS A 399 -29.94 69.40 38.71
C LYS A 399 -29.68 70.89 38.93
N LYS A 400 -28.50 71.38 38.54
CA LYS A 400 -28.16 72.81 38.65
C LYS A 400 -29.08 73.67 37.79
N GLU A 401 -29.40 73.24 36.57
CA GLU A 401 -30.34 73.95 35.69
C GLU A 401 -31.77 73.95 36.22
N LYS A 402 -32.28 72.81 36.70
CA LYS A 402 -33.61 72.71 37.30
C LYS A 402 -33.76 73.58 38.54
N GLN A 403 -32.69 73.72 39.33
CA GLN A 403 -32.68 74.61 40.49
C GLN A 403 -32.71 76.09 40.08
N LYS A 404 -31.88 76.48 39.10
CA LYS A 404 -31.90 77.84 38.53
C LYS A 404 -33.28 78.21 37.97
N ALA A 405 -33.95 77.27 37.27
CA ALA A 405 -35.29 77.48 36.75
C ALA A 405 -36.34 77.68 37.87
N LYS A 406 -36.28 76.89 38.95
CA LYS A 406 -37.17 77.06 40.11
C LYS A 406 -36.96 78.41 40.81
N ASP A 407 -35.72 78.84 40.95
CA ASP A 407 -35.40 80.11 41.60
C ASP A 407 -35.81 81.32 40.74
N ALA A 408 -35.71 81.21 39.40
CA ALA A 408 -36.26 82.19 38.46
C ALA A 408 -37.78 82.31 38.56
N VAL A 409 -38.52 81.19 38.58
CA VAL A 409 -39.98 81.20 38.75
C VAL A 409 -40.39 81.84 40.08
N LYS A 410 -39.71 81.52 41.19
CA LYS A 410 -39.99 82.15 42.49
C LYS A 410 -39.78 83.66 42.47
N LYS A 411 -38.71 84.13 41.82
CA LYS A 411 -38.43 85.55 41.65
C LYS A 411 -39.53 86.22 40.82
N ASN A 412 -39.94 85.61 39.71
CA ASN A 412 -40.98 86.16 38.85
C ASN A 412 -42.34 86.23 39.55
N LYS A 413 -42.75 85.19 40.31
CA LYS A 413 -44.00 85.24 41.12
C LYS A 413 -44.00 86.38 42.13
N ARG A 414 -42.84 86.72 42.72
CA ARG A 414 -42.72 87.85 43.65
C ARG A 414 -42.92 89.20 42.94
N VAL A 415 -42.34 89.36 41.74
CA VAL A 415 -42.49 90.59 40.95
C VAL A 415 -43.95 90.80 40.55
N VAL A 416 -44.65 89.76 40.10
CA VAL A 416 -46.08 89.84 39.76
C VAL A 416 -46.92 90.29 40.96
N ARG A 417 -46.74 89.67 42.14
CA ARG A 417 -47.50 90.09 43.35
C ARG A 417 -47.15 91.50 43.83
N ALA A 418 -45.89 91.91 43.71
CA ALA A 418 -45.47 93.26 44.09
C ALA A 418 -46.07 94.32 43.16
N SER A 419 -46.18 94.04 41.87
CA SER A 419 -46.61 95.02 40.87
C SER A 419 -48.03 95.58 41.12
N VAL A 420 -48.98 94.77 41.60
CA VAL A 420 -50.34 95.24 41.94
C VAL A 420 -50.36 96.04 43.25
N LYS A 421 -49.46 95.74 44.18
CA LYS A 421 -49.27 96.52 45.41
C LYS A 421 -48.65 97.89 45.12
N ASP A 422 -47.66 97.94 44.21
CA ASP A 422 -46.95 99.16 43.85
C ASP A 422 -47.84 100.19 43.13
N VAL A 423 -48.97 99.77 42.57
CA VAL A 423 -50.01 100.62 41.96
C VAL A 423 -51.27 100.76 42.83
N ASN A 424 -51.12 100.55 44.14
CA ASN A 424 -52.20 100.69 45.13
C ASN A 424 -53.46 99.87 44.79
N TYR A 425 -53.30 98.67 44.24
CA TYR A 425 -54.40 97.79 43.82
C TYR A 425 -55.42 98.46 42.88
N PHE A 426 -54.95 99.46 42.11
CA PHE A 426 -55.75 100.29 41.20
C PHE A 426 -56.84 101.14 41.90
N ALA A 427 -56.76 101.34 43.22
CA ALA A 427 -57.66 102.22 43.96
C ALA A 427 -57.20 103.69 43.91
N ALA A 428 -58.16 104.62 43.80
CA ALA A 428 -57.90 106.07 43.75
C ALA A 428 -57.58 106.68 45.13
N ALA A 429 -57.89 105.98 46.23
CA ALA A 429 -57.62 106.35 47.62
C ALA A 429 -57.21 105.10 48.43
N GLU A 430 -57.29 105.12 49.77
CA GLU A 430 -57.02 103.92 50.58
C GLU A 430 -57.90 102.74 50.12
N PRO A 431 -57.29 101.62 49.67
CA PRO A 431 -58.05 100.51 49.09
C PRO A 431 -58.83 99.78 50.18
N SER A 432 -60.10 99.47 49.91
CA SER A 432 -60.89 98.64 50.81
C SER A 432 -60.39 97.20 50.80
N ALA A 433 -60.58 96.47 51.90
CA ALA A 433 -60.18 95.05 51.98
C ALA A 433 -60.74 94.19 50.83
N GLN A 434 -61.97 94.49 50.39
CA GLN A 434 -62.63 93.78 49.29
C GLN A 434 -61.97 94.02 47.92
N GLU A 435 -61.44 95.23 47.66
CA GLU A 435 -60.76 95.57 46.41
C GLU A 435 -59.38 94.92 46.34
N VAL A 436 -58.65 94.93 47.47
CA VAL A 436 -57.36 94.24 47.60
C VAL A 436 -57.52 92.73 47.35
N ASP A 437 -58.52 92.12 48.00
CA ASP A 437 -58.79 90.69 47.86
C ASP A 437 -59.19 90.32 46.42
N ALA A 438 -60.01 91.13 45.75
CA ALA A 438 -60.41 90.86 44.36
C ALA A 438 -59.22 90.92 43.38
N VAL A 439 -58.30 91.87 43.56
CA VAL A 439 -57.09 92.00 42.74
C VAL A 439 -56.12 90.85 43.01
N LEU A 440 -55.88 90.54 44.28
CA LEU A 440 -54.97 89.46 44.67
C LEU A 440 -55.50 88.08 44.28
N ASP A 441 -56.80 87.83 44.38
CA ASP A 441 -57.45 86.60 43.92
C ASP A 441 -57.19 86.34 42.43
N ASP A 442 -57.35 87.37 41.59
CA ASP A 442 -57.09 87.24 40.15
C ASP A 442 -55.61 87.04 39.84
N VAL A 443 -54.73 87.75 40.56
CA VAL A 443 -53.28 87.53 40.46
C VAL A 443 -52.89 86.11 40.86
N ASP A 444 -53.43 85.57 41.95
CA ASP A 444 -53.11 84.21 42.39
C ASP A 444 -53.69 83.14 41.46
N LYS A 445 -54.87 83.37 40.86
CA LYS A 445 -55.40 82.52 39.78
C LYS A 445 -54.49 82.53 38.55
N PHE A 446 -54.01 83.69 38.13
CA PHE A 446 -53.02 83.80 37.05
C PHE A 446 -51.74 83.03 37.42
N LEU A 447 -51.20 83.24 38.63
CA LEU A 447 -49.98 82.57 39.10
C LEU A 447 -50.13 81.05 39.28
N GLY A 448 -51.36 80.54 39.39
CA GLY A 448 -51.70 79.12 39.41
C GLY A 448 -51.81 78.48 38.02
N ALA A 449 -52.20 79.26 37.01
CA ALA A 449 -52.45 78.78 35.64
C ALA A 449 -51.30 79.08 34.65
N ALA A 450 -50.48 80.09 34.92
CA ALA A 450 -49.37 80.49 34.05
C ALA A 450 -48.18 79.51 34.14
N ASP A 451 -47.61 79.15 32.99
CA ASP A 451 -46.32 78.45 32.92
C ASP A 451 -45.13 79.43 33.12
N PRO A 452 -43.90 78.93 33.34
CA PRO A 452 -42.73 79.78 33.61
C PRO A 452 -42.44 80.85 32.56
N ASP A 453 -42.71 80.55 31.29
CA ASP A 453 -42.46 81.44 30.16
C ASP A 453 -43.53 82.54 30.12
N GLN A 454 -44.81 82.16 30.24
CA GLN A 454 -45.93 83.10 30.39
C GLN A 454 -45.76 84.03 31.60
N LEU A 455 -45.19 83.50 32.70
CA LEU A 455 -44.88 84.27 33.90
C LEU A 455 -43.70 85.23 33.69
N ALA A 456 -42.66 84.82 32.96
CA ALA A 456 -41.53 85.67 32.63
C ALA A 456 -41.93 86.81 31.67
N ASP A 457 -42.78 86.50 30.68
CA ASP A 457 -43.32 87.47 29.73
C ASP A 457 -44.16 88.54 30.43
N LEU A 458 -45.04 88.15 31.37
CA LEU A 458 -45.77 89.12 32.18
C LEU A 458 -44.81 89.97 33.01
N VAL A 459 -43.79 89.39 33.65
CA VAL A 459 -42.79 90.16 34.41
C VAL A 459 -42.03 91.13 33.52
N ALA A 460 -41.67 90.77 32.29
CA ALA A 460 -41.03 91.68 31.34
C ALA A 460 -41.95 92.87 31.02
N LYS A 461 -43.24 92.61 30.73
CA LYS A 461 -44.25 93.65 30.52
C LYS A 461 -44.46 94.53 31.74
N LEU A 462 -44.49 93.96 32.94
CA LEU A 462 -44.64 94.68 34.21
C LEU A 462 -43.43 95.57 34.53
N ASN A 463 -42.21 95.10 34.24
CA ASN A 463 -41.00 95.92 34.40
C ASN A 463 -41.02 97.15 33.47
N VAL A 464 -41.57 97.01 32.26
CA VAL A 464 -41.75 98.13 31.33
C VAL A 464 -42.89 99.05 31.77
N ALA A 465 -43.97 98.50 32.34
CA ALA A 465 -45.10 99.26 32.87
C ALA A 465 -44.75 100.10 34.11
N GLY A 466 -43.81 99.64 34.94
CA GLY A 466 -43.35 100.36 36.12
C GLY A 466 -44.47 100.57 37.16
N LYS A 467 -44.68 101.81 37.61
CA LYS A 467 -45.74 102.18 38.57
C LYS A 467 -46.97 102.82 37.91
N ASP A 468 -47.10 102.67 36.60
CA ASP A 468 -48.25 103.17 35.84
C ASP A 468 -49.43 102.19 35.98
N ALA A 469 -50.43 102.58 36.78
CA ALA A 469 -51.60 101.75 37.06
C ALA A 469 -52.36 101.32 35.78
N GLY A 470 -52.38 102.16 34.74
CA GLY A 470 -53.03 101.83 33.47
C GLY A 470 -52.28 100.74 32.71
N LYS A 471 -50.95 100.90 32.57
CA LYS A 471 -50.11 99.95 31.85
C LYS A 471 -49.97 98.61 32.59
N VAL A 472 -49.91 98.64 33.92
CA VAL A 472 -49.90 97.42 34.74
C VAL A 472 -51.22 96.66 34.56
N LYS A 473 -52.37 97.34 34.55
CA LYS A 473 -53.67 96.69 34.33
C LYS A 473 -53.78 96.08 32.93
N VAL A 474 -53.28 96.75 31.89
CA VAL A 474 -53.22 96.21 30.52
C VAL A 474 -52.34 94.96 30.45
N ALA A 475 -51.15 95.01 31.06
CA ALA A 475 -50.23 93.87 31.08
C ALA A 475 -50.87 92.63 31.75
N PHE A 476 -51.58 92.81 32.86
CA PHE A 476 -52.32 91.72 33.50
C PHE A 476 -53.49 91.23 32.64
N SER A 477 -54.29 92.13 32.06
CA SER A 477 -55.48 91.76 31.28
C SER A 477 -55.13 91.04 29.97
N GLU A 478 -54.03 91.43 29.32
CA GLU A 478 -53.49 90.69 28.16
C GLU A 478 -53.00 89.30 28.58
N ALA A 479 -52.33 89.19 29.72
CA ALA A 479 -51.78 87.92 30.19
C ALA A 479 -52.86 86.96 30.67
N THR A 480 -53.87 87.45 31.39
CA THR A 480 -55.05 86.67 31.79
C THR A 480 -55.90 86.31 30.56
N GLY A 481 -56.12 87.25 29.63
CA GLY A 481 -56.82 87.01 28.37
C GLY A 481 -56.15 85.93 27.51
N GLY A 482 -54.81 85.91 27.46
CA GLY A 482 -54.04 84.85 26.79
C GLY A 482 -54.24 83.47 27.43
N LEU A 483 -54.34 83.39 28.76
CA LEU A 483 -54.64 82.13 29.47
C LEU A 483 -56.09 81.69 29.29
N VAL A 484 -57.02 82.64 29.19
CA VAL A 484 -58.43 82.37 28.88
C VAL A 484 -58.57 81.82 27.46
N GLY A 485 -57.91 82.44 26.48
CA GLY A 485 -57.88 81.95 25.09
C GLY A 485 -57.24 80.57 24.94
N ALA A 486 -56.28 80.22 25.82
CA ALA A 486 -55.67 78.89 25.88
C ALA A 486 -56.48 77.87 26.73
N GLY A 487 -57.62 78.26 27.31
CA GLY A 487 -58.48 77.40 28.13
C GLY A 487 -57.93 77.05 29.52
N LYS A 488 -56.85 77.71 29.98
CA LYS A 488 -56.23 77.47 31.29
C LYS A 488 -56.89 78.25 32.43
N LEU A 489 -57.70 79.26 32.10
CA LEU A 489 -58.42 80.12 33.04
C LEU A 489 -59.79 80.45 32.44
N LYS A 490 -60.85 80.61 33.25
CA LYS A 490 -62.16 81.02 32.73
C LYS A 490 -62.36 82.51 32.98
N GLU A 491 -62.95 83.20 32.02
CA GLU A 491 -63.28 84.63 32.15
C GLU A 491 -64.23 84.91 33.33
N SER A 492 -65.08 83.93 33.68
CA SER A 492 -65.94 83.96 34.88
C SER A 492 -65.17 84.02 36.19
N ASP A 493 -63.92 83.58 36.19
CA ASP A 493 -63.11 83.44 37.38
C ASP A 493 -62.30 84.72 37.67
N LEU A 494 -62.29 85.68 36.74
CA LEU A 494 -61.59 86.97 36.88
C LEU A 494 -62.58 88.07 37.26
N LYS A 495 -62.23 88.89 38.23
CA LYS A 495 -63.06 90.02 38.70
C LYS A 495 -62.53 91.38 38.21
N VAL A 496 -61.22 91.52 38.10
CA VAL A 496 -60.50 92.79 37.87
C VAL A 496 -59.72 92.80 36.54
N PHE A 497 -59.10 91.68 36.16
CA PHE A 497 -58.28 91.58 34.95
C PHE A 497 -58.97 90.78 33.85
N LYS A 498 -60.12 91.25 33.39
CA LYS A 498 -60.91 90.63 32.31
C LYS A 498 -60.39 91.01 30.94
#